data_AF-A0A2E5TW23-F1
#
_entry.id   AF-A0A2E5TW23-F1
#
_cell.length_a   1.000
_cell.length_b   1.000
_cell.length_c   1.000
_cell.angle_alpha   90.00
_cell.angle_beta   90.00
_cell.angle_gamma   90.00
#
_symmetry.space_group_name_H-M   'P 1'
#
loop_
_entity.id
_entity.type
_entity.pdbx_description
1 polymer ?
#
loop_
_entity_poly.entity_id
_entity_poly.type
_entity_poly.pdbx_seq_one_letter_code
_entity_poly.pdbx_strand_id
1 'polypeptide(L)'
;MKTAIITLLALGVCLPLQAQDKLKPVSTSGNVEWQKEEMCQFVFFAVLEGLYRDGVQNEIVDAIIGEKIAKKGDKVKTHFVFRCKLCHATYEAFRTYRNRPAFMQTKGSSTFGKGADLALVTKLSSNDARTRIYTMGAMIRPWIMHRIKETRKTPEEKTAMKKNFIKYAQEGSELLSNHKRAKDGFYLDWSFYGSCQACEAAKDLGQAGF
;
A
#
# COMPACT_ATOMS: atom_id res chain seq x y z
N MET A 1 36.52 49.17 -54.73
CA MET A 1 35.05 49.19 -54.57
C MET A 1 34.52 47.77 -54.63
N LYS A 2 33.90 47.30 -53.54
CA LYS A 2 32.64 46.50 -53.45
C LYS A 2 32.46 45.37 -54.51
N THR A 3 32.28 44.09 -54.23
CA THR A 3 31.61 43.41 -53.11
C THR A 3 31.95 41.91 -53.14
N ALA A 4 32.02 41.28 -51.97
CA ALA A 4 32.24 39.85 -51.74
C ALA A 4 30.94 39.02 -51.88
N ILE A 5 31.05 37.73 -52.20
CA ILE A 5 30.18 36.68 -51.61
C ILE A 5 31.07 35.50 -51.22
N ILE A 6 31.18 35.31 -49.90
CA ILE A 6 31.86 34.21 -49.22
C ILE A 6 30.85 33.07 -49.11
N THR A 7 31.17 31.91 -49.68
CA THR A 7 30.37 30.70 -49.51
C THR A 7 30.83 29.99 -48.25
N LEU A 8 30.10 30.17 -47.15
CA LEU A 8 30.31 29.45 -45.88
C LEU A 8 29.68 28.06 -45.98
N LEU A 9 30.50 27.04 -46.19
CA LEU A 9 30.18 25.64 -45.96
C LEU A 9 30.11 25.40 -44.45
N ALA A 10 28.90 25.41 -43.88
CA ALA A 10 28.67 24.99 -42.50
C ALA A 10 28.77 23.46 -42.44
N LEU A 11 29.87 22.96 -41.89
CA LEU A 11 30.00 21.57 -41.44
C LEU A 11 28.93 21.29 -40.40
N GLY A 12 27.98 20.41 -40.75
CA GLY A 12 27.02 19.83 -39.82
C GLY A 12 27.75 18.95 -38.82
N VAL A 13 27.93 19.46 -37.61
CA VAL A 13 28.39 18.70 -36.44
C VAL A 13 27.36 17.61 -36.13
N CYS A 14 27.70 16.36 -36.46
CA CYS A 14 26.99 15.18 -35.97
C CYS A 14 27.18 15.08 -34.45
N LEU A 15 26.24 15.62 -33.69
CA LEU A 15 26.08 15.25 -32.29
C LEU A 15 25.56 13.80 -32.24
N PRO A 16 26.20 12.88 -31.50
CA PRO A 16 25.63 11.58 -31.26
C PRO A 16 24.36 11.81 -30.44
N LEU A 17 23.22 11.49 -31.06
CA LEU A 17 21.92 11.41 -30.41
C LEU A 17 22.08 10.41 -29.26
N GLN A 18 22.31 10.90 -28.05
CA GLN A 18 22.26 10.09 -26.84
C GLN A 18 20.94 9.33 -26.91
N ALA A 19 21.06 8.01 -27.03
CA ALA A 19 19.96 7.11 -26.80
C ALA A 19 19.47 7.42 -25.38
N GLN A 20 18.44 8.26 -25.29
CA GLN A 20 17.57 8.26 -24.14
C GLN A 20 17.02 6.85 -24.10
N ASP A 21 17.58 6.03 -23.22
CA ASP A 21 16.91 4.85 -22.70
C ASP A 21 15.57 5.34 -22.17
N LYS A 22 14.57 5.38 -23.05
CA LYS A 22 13.18 5.48 -22.68
C LYS A 22 12.96 4.26 -21.82
N LEU A 23 12.96 4.45 -20.50
CA LEU A 23 12.44 3.48 -19.55
C LEU A 23 11.18 2.90 -20.18
N LYS A 24 11.23 1.62 -20.54
CA LYS A 24 10.06 0.93 -21.06
C LYS A 24 8.92 1.21 -20.10
N PRO A 25 7.75 1.68 -20.58
CA PRO A 25 6.61 1.89 -19.71
C PRO A 25 6.37 0.58 -18.98
N VAL A 26 6.46 0.62 -17.64
CA VAL A 26 6.20 -0.54 -16.80
C VAL A 26 4.82 -1.04 -17.19
N SER A 27 4.76 -2.22 -17.82
CA SER A 27 3.53 -2.79 -18.35
C SER A 27 2.45 -2.74 -17.28
N THR A 28 1.31 -2.15 -17.58
CA THR A 28 0.20 -1.91 -16.62
C THR A 28 -0.64 -3.16 -16.35
N SER A 29 -0.27 -4.32 -16.91
CA SER A 29 -1.10 -5.54 -16.95
C SER A 29 -0.66 -6.69 -16.04
N GLY A 30 0.42 -6.58 -15.27
CA GLY A 30 0.81 -7.62 -14.31
C GLY A 30 -0.07 -7.61 -13.06
N ASN A 31 -0.84 -8.68 -12.84
CA ASN A 31 -1.43 -8.99 -11.53
C ASN A 31 -0.31 -9.10 -10.49
N VAL A 32 -0.53 -8.56 -9.30
CA VAL A 32 0.43 -8.63 -8.19
C VAL A 32 0.29 -10.01 -7.54
N GLU A 33 1.27 -10.88 -7.75
CA GLU A 33 1.31 -12.17 -7.07
C GLU A 33 1.85 -12.00 -5.65
N TRP A 34 0.94 -12.06 -4.68
CA TRP A 34 1.26 -11.94 -3.24
C TRP A 34 0.93 -13.22 -2.46
N GLN A 35 0.03 -14.06 -3.02
CA GLN A 35 -0.52 -15.23 -2.36
C GLN A 35 0.52 -16.33 -2.10
N LYS A 36 1.65 -16.32 -2.81
CA LYS A 36 2.74 -17.30 -2.62
C LYS A 36 3.79 -16.86 -1.60
N GLU A 37 3.70 -15.63 -1.09
CA GLU A 37 4.69 -15.09 -0.17
C GLU A 37 4.21 -15.18 1.28
N GLU A 38 4.94 -15.91 2.12
CA GLU A 38 4.57 -16.18 3.52
C GLU A 38 4.30 -14.90 4.32
N MET A 39 5.12 -13.86 4.13
CA MET A 39 4.95 -12.58 4.82
C MET A 39 3.67 -11.86 4.39
N CYS A 40 3.31 -11.94 3.10
CA CYS A 40 2.07 -11.37 2.59
C CYS A 40 0.85 -12.14 3.10
N GLN A 41 0.91 -13.48 3.11
CA GLN A 41 -0.12 -14.32 3.72
C GLN A 41 -0.28 -14.00 5.22
N PHE A 42 0.82 -13.84 5.95
CA PHE A 42 0.80 -13.51 7.37
C PHE A 42 0.07 -12.19 7.63
N VAL A 43 0.37 -11.13 6.87
CA VAL A 43 -0.30 -9.84 6.99
C VAL A 43 -1.77 -9.93 6.58
N PHE A 44 -2.09 -10.65 5.51
CA PHE A 44 -3.47 -10.89 5.10
C PHE A 44 -4.29 -11.50 6.26
N PHE A 45 -3.78 -12.57 6.89
CA PHE A 45 -4.47 -13.21 8.00
C PHE A 45 -4.53 -12.33 9.24
N ALA A 46 -3.45 -11.60 9.58
CA ALA A 46 -3.45 -10.68 10.71
C ALA A 46 -4.55 -9.61 10.58
N VAL A 47 -4.66 -9.02 9.39
CA VAL A 47 -5.66 -7.99 9.10
C VAL A 47 -7.06 -8.59 9.12
N LEU A 48 -7.26 -9.73 8.47
CA LEU A 48 -8.56 -10.40 8.41
C LEU A 48 -9.06 -10.79 9.80
N GLU A 49 -8.20 -11.39 10.62
CA GLU A 49 -8.52 -11.76 12.01
C GLU A 49 -8.84 -10.54 12.86
N GLY A 50 -8.05 -9.46 12.73
CA GLY A 50 -8.32 -8.20 13.42
C GLY A 50 -9.68 -7.61 13.08
N LEU A 51 -10.05 -7.61 11.79
CA LEU A 51 -11.36 -7.15 11.32
C LEU A 51 -12.51 -7.94 11.96
N TYR A 52 -12.43 -9.28 11.99
CA TYR A 52 -13.44 -10.12 12.63
C TYR A 52 -13.49 -9.96 14.15
N ARG A 53 -12.33 -9.95 14.81
CA ARG A 53 -12.21 -9.83 16.26
C ARG A 53 -12.75 -8.51 16.77
N ASP A 54 -12.46 -7.42 16.07
CA ASP A 54 -12.89 -6.08 16.48
C ASP A 54 -14.31 -5.77 15.98
N GLY A 55 -14.78 -6.51 14.97
CA GLY A 55 -16.13 -6.38 14.43
C GLY A 55 -16.34 -5.12 13.59
N VAL A 56 -15.30 -4.71 12.86
CA VAL A 56 -15.27 -3.44 12.10
C VAL A 56 -16.46 -3.34 11.16
N GLN A 57 -17.15 -2.20 11.19
CA GLN A 57 -18.37 -1.96 10.42
C GLN A 57 -18.06 -1.73 8.94
N ASN A 58 -19.04 -2.01 8.07
CA ASN A 58 -18.83 -1.97 6.62
C ASN A 58 -18.53 -0.56 6.11
N GLU A 59 -19.04 0.48 6.77
CA GLU A 59 -18.79 1.89 6.45
C GLU A 59 -17.31 2.24 6.59
N ILE A 60 -16.65 1.71 7.62
CA ILE A 60 -15.20 1.88 7.84
C ILE A 60 -14.41 1.13 6.76
N VAL A 61 -14.84 -0.09 6.43
CA VAL A 61 -14.21 -0.90 5.38
C VAL A 61 -14.34 -0.21 4.02
N ASP A 62 -15.53 0.28 3.70
CA ASP A 62 -15.85 0.93 2.45
C ASP A 62 -15.14 2.29 2.31
N ALA A 63 -14.84 2.97 3.41
CA ALA A 63 -13.95 4.14 3.41
C ALA A 63 -12.50 3.81 3.02
N ILE A 64 -12.05 2.56 3.22
CA ILE A 64 -10.68 2.09 2.89
C ILE A 64 -10.61 1.49 1.48
N ILE A 65 -11.60 0.70 1.06
CA ILE A 65 -11.57 0.01 -0.25
C ILE A 65 -12.42 0.69 -1.34
N GLY A 66 -13.35 1.58 -0.96
CA GLY A 66 -14.24 2.34 -1.84
C GLY A 66 -15.65 1.76 -2.04
N GLU A 67 -16.69 2.56 -1.78
CA GLU A 67 -18.12 2.14 -1.77
C GLU A 67 -18.75 1.71 -3.11
N LYS A 68 -18.39 2.26 -4.28
CA LYS A 68 -19.14 2.01 -5.54
C LYS A 68 -18.24 2.01 -6.78
N ILE A 69 -18.35 0.92 -7.55
CA ILE A 69 -17.59 0.65 -8.78
C ILE A 69 -18.07 1.58 -9.90
N ALA A 70 -17.19 2.49 -10.35
CA ALA A 70 -17.32 3.13 -11.67
C ALA A 70 -15.96 3.35 -12.37
N LYS A 71 -14.86 3.55 -11.63
CA LYS A 71 -13.49 3.54 -12.17
C LYS A 71 -12.56 2.70 -11.28
N LYS A 72 -12.33 1.46 -11.69
CA LYS A 72 -11.68 0.37 -10.91
C LYS A 72 -10.22 0.62 -10.49
N GLY A 73 -9.55 1.68 -10.95
CA GLY A 73 -8.10 1.87 -10.74
C GLY A 73 -7.68 2.85 -9.64
N ASP A 74 -8.56 3.76 -9.22
CA ASP A 74 -8.12 4.99 -8.56
C ASP A 74 -8.18 4.92 -7.02
N LYS A 75 -9.08 4.10 -6.45
CA LYS A 75 -9.28 4.08 -4.99
C LYS A 75 -8.32 3.19 -4.20
N VAL A 76 -7.74 2.15 -4.82
CA VAL A 76 -6.62 1.41 -4.17
C VAL A 76 -5.50 2.40 -3.83
N LYS A 77 -5.27 3.40 -4.68
CA LYS A 77 -4.22 4.40 -4.49
C LYS A 77 -4.50 5.39 -3.35
N THR A 78 -5.71 5.39 -2.78
CA THR A 78 -6.10 6.31 -1.70
C THR A 78 -5.50 5.92 -0.34
N HIS A 79 -5.33 4.62 -0.10
CA HIS A 79 -4.79 4.08 1.16
C HIS A 79 -3.61 3.12 0.94
N PHE A 80 -3.41 2.63 -0.29
CA PHE A 80 -2.40 1.63 -0.62
C PHE A 80 -1.43 2.11 -1.70
N VAL A 81 -0.18 1.65 -1.61
CA VAL A 81 0.79 1.82 -2.70
C VAL A 81 0.48 0.78 -3.77
N PHE A 82 0.15 1.25 -4.97
CA PHE A 82 -0.17 0.40 -6.11
C PHE A 82 1.01 -0.52 -6.41
N ARG A 83 0.72 -1.81 -6.67
CA ARG A 83 1.69 -2.88 -6.92
C ARG A 83 2.59 -3.31 -5.76
N CYS A 84 2.52 -2.68 -4.60
CA CYS A 84 3.19 -3.20 -3.41
C CYS A 84 2.45 -4.47 -2.93
N LYS A 85 3.15 -5.61 -2.86
CA LYS A 85 2.57 -6.91 -2.49
C LYS A 85 1.95 -6.91 -1.09
N LEU A 86 2.63 -6.30 -0.11
CA LEU A 86 2.13 -6.22 1.26
C LEU A 86 0.88 -5.33 1.38
N CYS A 87 0.85 -4.21 0.63
CA CYS A 87 -0.33 -3.36 0.53
C CYS A 87 -1.49 -4.11 -0.15
N HIS A 88 -1.20 -4.89 -1.18
CA HIS A 88 -2.19 -5.68 -1.90
C HIS A 88 -2.80 -6.78 -1.02
N ALA A 89 -1.98 -7.50 -0.25
CA ALA A 89 -2.45 -8.48 0.73
C ALA A 89 -3.37 -7.85 1.78
N THR A 90 -3.01 -6.66 2.27
CA THR A 90 -3.84 -5.90 3.21
C THR A 90 -5.19 -5.51 2.59
N TYR A 91 -5.18 -4.95 1.38
CA TYR A 91 -6.38 -4.58 0.64
C TYR A 91 -7.31 -5.77 0.41
N GLU A 92 -6.76 -6.93 0.01
CA GLU A 92 -7.54 -8.15 -0.20
C GLU A 92 -8.13 -8.71 1.09
N ALA A 93 -7.50 -8.50 2.26
CA ALA A 93 -8.09 -8.84 3.55
C ALA A 93 -9.35 -8.00 3.85
N PHE A 94 -9.29 -6.68 3.64
CA PHE A 94 -10.48 -5.81 3.74
C PHE A 94 -11.58 -6.21 2.76
N ARG A 95 -11.23 -6.52 1.51
CA ARG A 95 -12.21 -6.99 0.52
C ARG A 95 -12.84 -8.32 0.90
N THR A 96 -12.04 -9.27 1.37
CA THR A 96 -12.53 -10.58 1.82
C THR A 96 -13.51 -10.40 2.97
N TYR A 97 -13.12 -9.60 3.97
CA TYR A 97 -13.99 -9.27 5.09
C TYR A 97 -15.26 -8.54 4.65
N ARG A 98 -15.19 -7.60 3.70
CA ARG A 98 -16.38 -6.90 3.20
C ARG A 98 -17.43 -7.82 2.59
N ASN A 99 -16.99 -8.92 1.98
CA ASN A 99 -17.81 -9.93 1.33
C ASN A 99 -18.11 -11.13 2.23
N ARG A 100 -17.84 -11.03 3.54
CA ARG A 100 -18.07 -12.13 4.48
C ARG A 100 -19.55 -12.52 4.57
N PRO A 101 -19.87 -13.82 4.66
CA PRO A 101 -21.22 -14.26 4.97
C PRO A 101 -21.56 -13.99 6.44
N ALA A 102 -22.86 -13.96 6.75
CA ALA A 102 -23.32 -14.05 8.13
C ALA A 102 -23.03 -15.43 8.72
N PHE A 103 -22.87 -15.51 10.04
CA PHE A 103 -22.76 -16.79 10.73
C PHE A 103 -24.07 -17.56 10.66
N MET A 104 -24.01 -18.85 10.32
CA MET A 104 -25.18 -19.66 9.98
C MET A 104 -26.25 -19.71 11.08
N GLN A 105 -25.87 -19.62 12.34
CA GLN A 105 -26.76 -19.78 13.50
C GLN A 105 -26.97 -18.51 14.31
N THR A 106 -26.41 -17.37 13.87
CA THR A 106 -26.51 -16.11 14.60
C THR A 106 -27.18 -15.07 13.71
N LYS A 107 -28.45 -14.77 14.00
CA LYS A 107 -29.24 -13.83 13.18
C LYS A 107 -28.55 -12.47 13.12
N GLY A 108 -28.09 -12.09 11.93
CA GLY A 108 -27.52 -10.77 11.64
C GLY A 108 -26.06 -10.56 12.08
N SER A 109 -25.41 -11.54 12.73
CA SER A 109 -23.98 -11.40 13.07
C SER A 109 -23.09 -12.01 11.98
N SER A 110 -22.04 -11.29 11.61
CA SER A 110 -20.99 -11.72 10.68
C SER A 110 -19.59 -11.49 11.25
N THR A 111 -19.49 -11.18 12.55
CA THR A 111 -18.27 -10.76 13.23
C THR A 111 -18.28 -11.18 14.70
N PHE A 112 -17.13 -11.13 15.38
CA PHE A 112 -17.02 -11.48 16.81
C PHE A 112 -17.00 -10.26 17.73
N GLY A 113 -16.51 -9.12 17.24
CA GLY A 113 -16.33 -7.91 18.04
C GLY A 113 -17.56 -7.02 18.17
N LYS A 114 -17.44 -6.02 19.04
CA LYS A 114 -18.50 -5.03 19.35
C LYS A 114 -18.60 -3.88 18.33
N GLY A 115 -17.68 -3.81 17.37
CA GLY A 115 -17.55 -2.69 16.44
C GLY A 115 -16.43 -1.73 16.83
N ALA A 116 -15.99 -0.93 15.86
CA ALA A 116 -15.04 0.16 16.03
C ALA A 116 -15.77 1.52 16.07
N ASP A 117 -15.06 2.57 16.47
CA ASP A 117 -15.63 3.93 16.48
C ASP A 117 -15.91 4.43 15.04
N LEU A 118 -17.16 4.78 14.74
CA LEU A 118 -17.56 5.31 13.43
C LEU A 118 -16.92 6.66 13.11
N ALA A 119 -16.36 7.39 14.10
CA ALA A 119 -15.53 8.56 13.84
C ALA A 119 -14.31 8.26 12.94
N LEU A 120 -13.91 6.99 12.84
CA LEU A 120 -12.88 6.54 11.90
C LEU A 120 -13.26 6.79 10.43
N VAL A 121 -14.56 6.72 10.07
CA VAL A 121 -15.02 6.94 8.69
C VAL A 121 -14.59 8.32 8.19
N THR A 122 -14.80 9.35 9.01
CA THR A 122 -14.41 10.74 8.68
C THR A 122 -12.91 10.88 8.47
N LYS A 123 -12.10 10.26 9.35
CA LYS A 123 -10.64 10.33 9.25
C LYS A 123 -10.10 9.55 8.04
N LEU A 124 -10.66 8.37 7.77
CA LEU A 124 -10.30 7.52 6.64
C LEU A 124 -10.72 8.12 5.30
N SER A 125 -11.75 8.96 5.30
CA SER A 125 -12.25 9.68 4.11
C SER A 125 -11.69 11.10 3.98
N SER A 126 -10.77 11.52 4.85
CA SER A 126 -10.16 12.86 4.82
C SER A 126 -9.47 13.13 3.48
N ASN A 127 -9.49 14.37 2.98
CA ASN A 127 -8.67 14.75 1.82
C ASN A 127 -7.16 14.81 2.15
N ASP A 128 -6.80 14.92 3.43
CA ASP A 128 -5.41 14.86 3.87
C ASP A 128 -4.91 13.41 3.91
N ALA A 129 -3.95 13.07 3.05
CA ALA A 129 -3.35 11.75 2.97
C ALA A 129 -2.72 11.31 4.30
N ARG A 130 -2.13 12.24 5.06
CA ARG A 130 -1.51 11.90 6.35
C ARG A 130 -2.54 11.38 7.34
N THR A 131 -3.67 12.07 7.46
CA THR A 131 -4.80 11.66 8.31
C THR A 131 -5.33 10.29 7.90
N ARG A 132 -5.60 10.06 6.61
CA ARG A 132 -6.11 8.76 6.13
C ARG A 132 -5.15 7.62 6.46
N ILE A 133 -3.89 7.82 6.13
CA ILE A 133 -2.86 6.78 6.23
C ILE A 133 -2.54 6.43 7.68
N TYR A 134 -2.32 7.41 8.55
CA TYR A 134 -2.04 7.11 9.95
C TYR A 134 -3.26 6.55 10.69
N THR A 135 -4.47 6.95 10.30
CA THR A 135 -5.69 6.33 10.83
C THR A 135 -5.74 4.85 10.46
N MET A 136 -5.50 4.50 9.20
CA MET A 136 -5.44 3.11 8.76
C MET A 136 -4.34 2.32 9.50
N GLY A 137 -3.18 2.94 9.71
CA GLY A 137 -2.08 2.29 10.43
C GLY A 137 -2.34 2.04 11.91
N ALA A 138 -3.00 2.97 12.58
CA ALA A 138 -3.42 2.79 13.98
C ALA A 138 -4.36 1.59 14.16
N MET A 139 -5.13 1.22 13.12
CA MET A 139 -5.97 0.02 13.13
C MET A 139 -5.15 -1.26 12.88
N ILE A 140 -4.34 -1.27 11.82
CA ILE A 140 -3.68 -2.48 11.33
C ILE A 140 -2.51 -2.92 12.22
N ARG A 141 -1.74 -1.95 12.73
CA ARG A 141 -0.52 -2.24 13.50
C ARG A 141 -0.79 -3.11 14.73
N PRO A 142 -1.79 -2.80 15.59
CA PRO A 142 -2.18 -3.70 16.67
C PRO A 142 -2.55 -5.12 16.22
N TRP A 143 -3.18 -5.27 15.06
CA TRP A 143 -3.59 -6.59 14.54
C TRP A 143 -2.39 -7.44 14.13
N ILE A 144 -1.42 -6.84 13.45
CA ILE A 144 -0.16 -7.50 13.08
C ILE A 144 0.61 -7.89 14.35
N MET A 145 0.77 -6.98 15.30
CA MET A 145 1.49 -7.26 16.55
C MET A 145 0.80 -8.35 17.37
N HIS A 146 -0.53 -8.35 17.43
CA HIS A 146 -1.31 -9.41 18.07
C HIS A 146 -1.02 -10.77 17.43
N ARG A 147 -1.06 -10.89 16.10
CA ARG A 147 -0.78 -12.16 15.42
C ARG A 147 0.65 -12.64 15.69
N ILE A 148 1.63 -11.72 15.73
CA ILE A 148 3.04 -12.07 16.03
C ILE A 148 3.16 -12.65 17.44
N LYS A 149 2.43 -12.07 18.40
CA LYS A 149 2.35 -12.59 19.78
C LYS A 149 1.70 -13.97 19.82
N GLU A 150 0.54 -14.14 19.20
CA GLU A 150 -0.21 -15.41 19.24
C GLU A 150 0.49 -16.56 18.51
N THR A 151 1.27 -16.26 17.47
CA THR A 151 2.05 -17.27 16.75
C THR A 151 3.36 -17.67 17.45
N ARG A 152 3.63 -17.12 18.65
CA ARG A 152 4.76 -17.47 19.54
C ARG A 152 6.11 -17.58 18.83
N LYS A 153 6.37 -16.64 17.91
CA LYS A 153 7.60 -16.60 17.11
C LYS A 153 8.85 -16.53 17.98
N THR A 154 9.88 -17.32 17.64
CA THR A 154 11.18 -17.24 18.31
C THR A 154 11.84 -15.88 18.06
N PRO A 155 12.85 -15.46 18.86
CA PRO A 155 13.61 -14.25 18.59
C PRO A 155 14.21 -14.20 17.17
N GLU A 156 14.68 -15.34 16.66
CA GLU A 156 15.25 -15.48 15.31
C GLU A 156 14.18 -15.29 14.24
N GLU A 157 13.02 -15.92 14.39
CA GLU A 157 11.88 -15.73 13.49
C GLU A 157 11.41 -14.27 13.49
N LYS A 158 11.30 -13.63 14.66
CA LYS A 158 10.95 -12.21 14.77
C LYS A 158 11.98 -11.33 14.05
N THR A 159 13.26 -11.66 14.16
CA THR A 159 14.35 -10.96 13.46
C THR A 159 14.25 -11.14 11.94
N ALA A 160 13.95 -12.35 11.47
CA ALA A 160 13.75 -12.64 10.05
C ALA A 160 12.51 -11.91 9.50
N MET A 161 11.40 -11.91 10.24
CA MET A 161 10.19 -11.15 9.90
C MET A 161 10.48 -9.65 9.80
N LYS A 162 11.22 -9.09 10.76
CA LYS A 162 11.62 -7.67 10.73
C LYS A 162 12.41 -7.33 9.47
N LYS A 163 13.36 -8.18 9.06
CA LYS A 163 14.09 -8.03 7.79
C LYS A 163 13.16 -8.05 6.58
N ASN A 164 12.21 -8.99 6.54
CA ASN A 164 11.24 -9.09 5.45
C ASN A 164 10.35 -7.84 5.35
N PHE A 165 9.84 -7.34 6.47
CA PHE A 165 9.07 -6.10 6.47
C PHE A 165 9.88 -4.88 6.01
N ILE A 166 11.16 -4.77 6.40
CA ILE A 166 12.05 -3.70 5.92
C ILE A 166 12.23 -3.80 4.40
N LYS A 167 12.37 -5.01 3.86
CA LYS A 167 12.44 -5.23 2.41
C LYS A 167 11.17 -4.75 1.70
N TYR A 168 9.97 -5.13 2.16
CA TYR A 168 8.72 -4.63 1.57
C TYR A 168 8.53 -3.12 1.74
N ALA A 169 9.02 -2.54 2.84
CA ALA A 169 9.01 -1.09 3.05
C ALA A 169 9.83 -0.38 1.96
N GLN A 170 11.02 -0.89 1.66
CA GLN A 170 11.90 -0.37 0.60
C GLN A 170 11.25 -0.52 -0.77
N GLU A 171 10.76 -1.71 -1.13
CA GLU A 171 10.07 -1.96 -2.40
C GLU A 171 8.85 -1.05 -2.59
N GLY A 172 8.04 -0.87 -1.54
CA GLY A 172 6.89 0.04 -1.56
C GLY A 172 7.31 1.52 -1.73
N SER A 173 8.40 1.94 -1.09
CA SER A 173 8.93 3.30 -1.22
C SER A 173 9.48 3.58 -2.62
N GLU A 174 10.14 2.60 -3.23
CA GLU A 174 10.62 2.68 -4.62
C GLU A 174 9.45 2.79 -5.61
N LEU A 175 8.42 1.96 -5.46
CA LEU A 175 7.20 2.04 -6.26
C LEU A 175 6.55 3.43 -6.14
N LEU A 176 6.37 3.92 -4.91
CA LEU A 176 5.81 5.24 -4.66
C LEU A 176 6.65 6.35 -5.31
N SER A 177 7.98 6.25 -5.23
CA SER A 177 8.90 7.21 -5.84
C SER A 177 8.80 7.19 -7.36
N ASN A 178 8.66 6.01 -7.98
CA ASN A 178 8.42 5.87 -9.42
C ASN A 178 7.12 6.54 -9.84
N HIS A 179 6.04 6.32 -9.09
CA HIS A 179 4.74 6.93 -9.33
C HIS A 179 4.80 8.48 -9.24
N LYS A 180 5.45 9.01 -8.20
CA LYS A 180 5.69 10.46 -8.03
C LYS A 180 6.49 11.06 -9.19
N ARG A 181 7.58 10.39 -9.63
CA ARG A 181 8.39 10.82 -10.78
C ARG A 181 7.60 10.81 -12.08
N ALA A 182 6.71 9.84 -12.26
CA ALA A 182 5.81 9.76 -13.40
C ALA A 182 4.69 10.83 -13.37
N LYS A 183 4.63 11.66 -12.31
CA LYS A 183 3.60 12.69 -12.08
C LYS A 183 2.19 12.13 -12.24
N ASP A 184 1.96 10.93 -11.70
CA ASP A 184 0.69 10.22 -11.86
C ASP A 184 -0.49 10.86 -11.11
N GLY A 185 -0.30 12.03 -10.49
CA GLY A 185 -1.32 12.85 -9.83
C GLY A 185 -1.80 12.30 -8.49
N PHE A 186 -1.88 10.97 -8.37
CA PHE A 186 -2.49 10.27 -7.24
C PHE A 186 -1.63 10.23 -5.98
N TYR A 187 -0.30 10.26 -6.10
CA TYR A 187 0.60 10.11 -4.96
C TYR A 187 1.39 11.37 -4.62
N LEU A 188 1.05 12.50 -5.24
CA LEU A 188 1.75 13.77 -5.02
C LEU A 188 1.54 14.30 -3.58
N ASP A 189 0.38 14.04 -2.97
CA ASP A 189 0.05 14.36 -1.58
C ASP A 189 0.68 13.40 -0.55
N TRP A 190 1.38 12.35 -1.00
CA TRP A 190 2.05 11.37 -0.13
C TRP A 190 3.54 11.67 0.09
N SER A 191 3.98 12.91 -0.07
CA SER A 191 5.40 13.29 0.11
C SER A 191 5.94 12.95 1.50
N PHE A 192 5.09 12.95 2.52
CA PHE A 192 5.43 12.58 3.91
C PHE A 192 5.68 11.08 4.12
N TYR A 193 5.27 10.23 3.19
CA TYR A 193 5.22 8.78 3.39
C TYR A 193 6.53 8.11 2.99
N GLY A 194 7.18 7.44 3.95
CA GLY A 194 8.42 6.69 3.74
C GLY A 194 8.26 5.16 3.77
N SER A 195 7.18 4.63 4.36
CA SER A 195 6.88 3.20 4.37
C SER A 195 5.39 2.90 4.64
N CYS A 196 4.93 1.69 4.29
CA CYS A 196 3.54 1.31 4.44
C CYS A 196 3.09 1.03 5.87
N GLN A 197 1.80 1.17 6.18
CA GLN A 197 1.36 1.00 7.57
C GLN A 197 1.49 -0.44 8.09
N ALA A 198 1.31 -1.43 7.21
CA ALA A 198 1.68 -2.81 7.53
C ALA A 198 3.20 -2.96 7.75
N CYS A 199 4.00 -2.15 7.05
CA CYS A 199 5.46 -2.10 7.17
C CYS A 199 5.91 -1.37 8.44
N GLU A 200 5.18 -0.34 8.88
CA GLU A 200 5.44 0.42 10.11
C GLU A 200 5.27 -0.45 11.36
N ALA A 201 4.41 -1.48 11.32
CA ALA A 201 4.32 -2.49 12.38
C ALA A 201 5.67 -3.17 12.66
N ALA A 202 6.57 -3.25 11.68
CA ALA A 202 7.88 -3.86 11.86
C ALA A 202 8.86 -3.03 12.68
N LYS A 203 8.63 -1.71 12.82
CA LYS A 203 9.47 -0.86 13.67
C LYS A 203 9.36 -1.23 15.14
N ASP A 204 8.22 -1.80 15.52
CA ASP A 204 7.94 -2.26 16.88
C ASP A 204 8.46 -3.65 17.16
N LEU A 205 8.80 -4.41 16.12
CA LEU A 205 9.29 -5.77 16.30
C LEU A 205 10.61 -5.76 17.09
N GLY A 206 10.56 -6.37 18.27
CA GLY A 206 11.68 -6.49 19.20
C GLY A 206 11.76 -5.37 20.25
N GLN A 207 10.76 -4.48 20.34
CA GLN A 207 10.67 -3.53 21.46
C GLN A 207 10.02 -4.20 22.67
N ALA A 208 10.54 -3.93 23.88
CA ALA A 208 9.95 -4.47 25.11
C ALA A 208 8.49 -4.01 25.25
N GLY A 209 7.58 -4.95 25.51
CA GLY A 209 6.14 -4.69 25.56
C GLY A 209 5.37 -5.10 24.30
N PHE A 210 6.07 -5.53 23.23
CA PHE A 210 5.47 -6.14 22.03
C PHE A 210 6.29 -7.31 21.45
#